data_AF-I9SS32-F1
#
_entry.id   AF-I9SS32-F1
#
_cell.length_a   1.000
_cell.length_b   1.000
_cell.length_c   1.000
_cell.angle_alpha   90.00
_cell.angle_beta   90.00
_cell.angle_gamma   90.00
#
_symmetry.space_group_name_H-M   'P 1'
#
loop_
_entity.id
_entity.type
_entity.pdbx_description
1 polymer ?
#
loop_
_entity_poly.entity_id
_entity_poly.type
_entity_poly.pdbx_seq_one_letter_code
_entity_poly.pdbx_strand_id
1 'polypeptide(L)'
;MEIKSRFDHFNINVTNLERSITFYEKALGLKEHHRKEASDGSFILVYLTDNETGFLLELTWLKDHSEPYELGENESHLCFRVAGNYDAVRQYHKEMNCVCFENTAMGLYFINDPDDYWIEILPQKQ
;
A
#
# COMPACT_ATOMS: atom_id res chain seq x y z
N MET A 1 16.40 24.12 -20.53
CA MET A 1 15.54 24.04 -19.34
C MET A 1 15.86 22.74 -18.64
N GLU A 2 16.15 22.77 -17.35
CA GLU A 2 16.40 21.56 -16.54
C GLU A 2 15.17 21.34 -15.65
N ILE A 3 14.57 20.16 -15.71
CA ILE A 3 13.41 19.81 -14.88
C ILE A 3 13.91 19.29 -13.54
N LYS A 4 13.38 19.83 -12.43
CA LYS A 4 13.66 19.37 -11.06
C LYS A 4 12.36 18.85 -10.44
N SER A 5 12.23 17.53 -10.34
CA SER A 5 11.09 16.84 -9.74
C SER A 5 11.53 15.88 -8.63
N ARG A 6 10.58 15.45 -7.79
CA ARG A 6 10.76 14.41 -6.78
C ARG A 6 9.52 13.52 -6.76
N PHE A 7 9.67 12.29 -6.27
CA PHE A 7 8.51 11.47 -5.89
C PHE A 7 7.80 12.11 -4.70
N ASP A 8 6.48 12.10 -4.73
CA ASP A 8 5.64 12.72 -3.71
C ASP A 8 4.69 11.69 -3.10
N HIS A 9 3.83 11.09 -3.93
CA HIS A 9 2.92 10.02 -3.52
C HIS A 9 2.62 9.04 -4.65
N PHE A 10 2.09 7.88 -4.28
CA PHE A 10 1.45 6.92 -5.19
C PHE A 10 -0.01 6.79 -4.80
N ASN A 11 -0.90 6.94 -5.77
CA ASN A 11 -2.35 6.90 -5.55
C ASN A 11 -2.91 5.54 -5.93
N ILE A 12 -3.80 5.02 -5.07
CA ILE A 12 -4.69 3.91 -5.38
C ILE A 12 -6.12 4.22 -4.94
N ASN A 13 -7.09 3.60 -5.59
CA ASN A 13 -8.49 3.70 -5.17
C ASN A 13 -8.87 2.54 -4.27
N VAL A 14 -9.63 2.81 -3.21
CA VAL A 14 -10.10 1.79 -2.25
C VAL A 14 -11.61 1.84 -2.08
N THR A 15 -12.24 0.69 -1.92
CA THR A 15 -13.69 0.57 -1.71
C THR A 15 -14.09 0.81 -0.25
N ASN A 16 -13.18 0.54 0.69
CA ASN A 16 -13.41 0.74 2.12
C ASN A 16 -12.19 1.34 2.82
N LEU A 17 -12.30 2.62 3.16
CA LEU A 17 -11.19 3.41 3.69
C LEU A 17 -10.65 2.88 5.03
N GLU A 18 -11.52 2.55 5.99
CA GLU A 18 -11.10 2.07 7.32
C GLU A 18 -10.44 0.70 7.25
N ARG A 19 -10.96 -0.21 6.41
CA ARG A 19 -10.38 -1.52 6.15
C ARG A 19 -8.97 -1.38 5.58
N SER A 20 -8.79 -0.50 4.59
CA SER A 20 -7.49 -0.27 3.96
C SER A 20 -6.50 0.36 4.94
N ILE A 21 -6.89 1.41 5.68
CA ILE A 21 -6.02 2.02 6.70
C ILE A 21 -5.56 0.97 7.73
N THR A 22 -6.50 0.16 8.25
CA THR A 22 -6.19 -0.90 9.21
C THR A 22 -5.25 -1.96 8.63
N PHE A 23 -5.43 -2.33 7.36
CA PHE A 23 -4.54 -3.26 6.67
C PHE A 23 -3.13 -2.70 6.56
N TYR A 24 -2.97 -1.48 6.03
CA TYR A 24 -1.67 -0.85 5.84
C TYR A 24 -0.94 -0.60 7.17
N GLU A 25 -1.68 -0.27 8.24
CA GLU A 25 -1.12 -0.15 9.58
C GLU A 25 -0.60 -1.49 10.11
N LYS A 26 -1.37 -2.58 9.96
CA LYS A 26 -0.97 -3.90 10.48
C LYS A 26 0.11 -4.56 9.65
N ALA A 27 -0.05 -4.57 8.33
CA ALA A 27 0.84 -5.27 7.41
C ALA A 27 2.19 -4.56 7.28
N LEU A 28 2.19 -3.23 7.25
CA LEU A 28 3.36 -2.43 6.87
C LEU A 28 3.72 -1.33 7.88
N GLY A 29 2.98 -1.20 8.97
CA GLY A 29 3.24 -0.19 9.99
C GLY A 29 2.90 1.25 9.58
N LEU A 30 2.25 1.44 8.41
CA LEU A 30 1.97 2.79 7.90
C LEU A 30 1.00 3.52 8.83
N LYS A 31 1.19 4.84 8.95
CA LYS A 31 0.33 5.71 9.74
C LYS A 31 -0.31 6.77 8.86
N GLU A 32 -1.50 7.21 9.24
CA GLU A 32 -2.11 8.37 8.59
C GLU A 32 -1.27 9.62 8.86
N HIS A 33 -0.86 10.28 7.78
CA HIS A 33 -0.19 11.57 7.80
C HIS A 33 -1.22 12.71 7.80
N HIS A 34 -2.13 12.70 6.83
CA HIS A 34 -3.22 13.67 6.72
C HIS A 34 -4.32 13.17 5.78
N ARG A 35 -5.47 13.84 5.79
CA ARG A 35 -6.58 13.57 4.87
C ARG A 35 -7.16 14.84 4.26
N LYS A 36 -7.83 14.70 3.12
CA LYS A 36 -8.60 15.74 2.44
C LYS A 36 -9.97 15.21 2.09
N GLU A 37 -10.99 16.03 2.29
CA GLU A 37 -12.38 15.66 2.03
C GLU A 37 -12.98 16.64 1.03
N ALA A 38 -13.73 16.13 0.07
CA ALA A 38 -14.50 16.97 -0.84
C ALA A 38 -15.59 17.71 -0.04
N SER A 39 -15.83 18.99 -0.37
CA SER A 39 -16.85 19.78 0.33
C SER A 39 -18.27 19.23 0.19
N ASP A 40 -18.52 18.46 -0.87
CA ASP A 40 -19.79 17.76 -1.13
C ASP A 40 -19.80 16.30 -0.62
N GLY A 41 -18.68 15.84 -0.04
CA GLY A 41 -18.51 14.47 0.43
C GLY A 41 -18.41 13.42 -0.68
N SER A 42 -18.15 13.80 -1.94
CA SER A 42 -18.01 12.87 -3.06
C SER A 42 -16.79 11.95 -2.94
N PHE A 43 -15.70 12.41 -2.33
CA PHE A 43 -14.50 11.64 -2.09
C PHE A 43 -13.79 12.02 -0.79
N ILE A 44 -12.98 11.07 -0.31
CA ILE A 44 -12.01 11.26 0.77
C ILE A 44 -10.66 10.76 0.29
N LEU A 45 -9.61 11.57 0.48
CA LEU A 45 -8.23 11.20 0.26
C LEU A 45 -7.54 11.02 1.61
N VAL A 46 -6.88 9.89 1.84
CA VAL A 46 -6.05 9.68 3.03
C VAL A 46 -4.63 9.37 2.60
N TYR A 47 -3.67 10.08 3.18
CA TYR A 47 -2.25 9.89 2.90
C TYR A 47 -1.60 9.13 4.04
N LEU A 48 -1.01 7.98 3.72
CA LEU A 48 -0.27 7.14 4.65
C LEU A 48 1.24 7.33 4.49
N THR A 49 1.97 7.24 5.59
CA THR A 49 3.44 7.39 5.66
C THR A 49 4.09 6.25 6.43
N ASP A 50 5.32 5.93 6.07
CA ASP A 50 6.23 5.05 6.82
C ASP A 50 6.90 5.77 8.01
N ASN A 51 6.74 7.10 8.14
CA ASN A 51 7.44 7.98 9.07
C ASN A 51 8.98 8.02 8.90
N GLU A 52 9.49 7.51 7.78
CA GLU A 52 10.93 7.49 7.46
C GLU A 52 11.24 8.31 6.21
N THR A 53 10.39 8.23 5.19
CA THR A 53 10.56 8.90 3.91
C THR A 53 9.54 10.01 3.69
N GLY A 54 9.79 10.86 2.70
CA GLY A 54 8.83 11.87 2.26
C GLY A 54 7.78 11.34 1.27
N PHE A 55 7.78 10.04 0.97
CA PHE A 55 6.86 9.42 0.02
C PHE A 55 5.59 8.97 0.73
N LEU A 56 4.43 9.21 0.11
CA LEU A 56 3.13 8.88 0.69
C LEU A 56 2.38 7.86 -0.17
N LEU A 57 1.61 6.98 0.48
CA LEU A 57 0.57 6.21 -0.18
C LEU A 57 -0.75 6.97 -0.04
N GLU A 58 -1.32 7.43 -1.15
CA GLU A 58 -2.62 8.10 -1.18
C GLU A 58 -3.72 7.07 -1.46
N LEU A 59 -4.68 6.96 -0.53
CA LEU A 59 -5.90 6.19 -0.68
C LEU A 59 -7.04 7.12 -1.10
N THR A 60 -7.60 6.89 -2.29
CA THR A 60 -8.81 7.57 -2.75
C THR A 60 -10.03 6.70 -2.51
N TRP A 61 -10.91 7.16 -1.63
CA TRP A 61 -12.23 6.58 -1.44
C TRP A 61 -13.29 7.43 -2.14
N LEU A 62 -14.11 6.80 -2.98
CA LEU A 62 -15.22 7.45 -3.69
C LEU A 62 -16.54 6.99 -3.10
N LYS A 63 -17.41 7.95 -2.73
CA LYS A 63 -18.68 7.66 -2.05
C LYS A 63 -19.60 6.75 -2.87
N ASP A 64 -19.64 6.96 -4.18
CA ASP A 64 -20.57 6.28 -5.09
C ASP A 64 -19.93 5.07 -5.81
N HIS A 65 -18.78 4.57 -5.33
CA HIS A 65 -18.09 3.41 -5.90
C HIS A 65 -17.90 2.30 -4.86
N SER A 66 -18.85 1.39 -4.76
CA SER A 66 -18.81 0.24 -3.84
C SER A 66 -18.23 -1.03 -4.44
N GLU A 67 -18.14 -1.10 -5.77
CA GLU A 67 -17.71 -2.30 -6.48
C GLU A 67 -16.18 -2.43 -6.51
N PRO A 68 -15.63 -3.65 -6.62
CA PRO A 68 -14.21 -3.83 -6.83
C PRO A 68 -13.69 -3.11 -8.08
N TYR A 69 -12.50 -2.52 -7.98
CA TYR A 69 -11.84 -1.89 -9.12
C TYR A 69 -11.29 -2.95 -10.08
N GLU A 70 -11.43 -2.73 -11.39
CA GLU A 70 -10.72 -3.53 -12.39
C GLU A 70 -9.32 -2.97 -12.60
N LEU A 71 -8.31 -3.68 -12.05
CA LEU A 71 -6.91 -3.23 -12.05
C LEU A 71 -6.18 -3.46 -13.39
N GLY A 72 -6.81 -4.19 -14.32
CA GLY A 72 -6.19 -4.61 -15.57
C GLY A 72 -5.11 -5.67 -15.40
N GLU A 73 -4.34 -5.93 -16.47
CA GLU A 73 -3.30 -6.96 -16.51
C GLU A 73 -1.86 -6.41 -16.39
N ASN A 74 -1.72 -5.11 -16.12
CA ASN A 74 -0.41 -4.46 -16.00
C ASN A 74 0.28 -4.87 -14.70
N GLU A 75 1.51 -5.37 -14.83
CA GLU A 75 2.37 -5.67 -13.68
C GLU A 75 2.94 -4.37 -13.12
N SER A 76 2.27 -3.81 -12.11
CA SER A 76 2.74 -2.66 -11.34
C SER A 76 2.49 -2.90 -9.86
N HIS A 77 3.44 -2.51 -9.02
CA HIS A 77 3.35 -2.72 -7.58
C HIS A 77 4.14 -1.65 -6.82
N LEU A 78 3.73 -1.44 -5.58
CA LEU A 78 4.54 -0.72 -4.59
C LEU A 78 5.51 -1.70 -3.93
N CYS A 79 6.72 -1.25 -3.59
CA CYS A 79 7.73 -2.10 -2.97
C CYS A 79 8.10 -1.58 -1.58
N PHE A 80 8.11 -2.46 -0.58
CA PHE A 80 8.55 -2.17 0.77
C PHE A 80 9.74 -3.03 1.18
N ARG A 81 10.65 -2.43 1.94
CA ARG A 81 11.69 -3.16 2.66
C ARG A 81 11.29 -3.27 4.12
N VAL A 82 11.31 -4.47 4.66
CA VAL A 82 10.97 -4.73 6.06
C VAL A 82 12.24 -4.95 6.88
N ALA A 83 12.31 -4.27 8.03
CA ALA A 83 13.38 -4.43 9.00
C ALA A 83 13.16 -5.68 9.88
N GLY A 84 14.23 -6.16 10.52
CA GLY A 84 14.15 -7.26 11.48
C GLY A 84 14.12 -8.65 10.82
N ASN A 85 13.35 -9.57 11.40
CA ASN A 85 13.29 -10.96 10.96
C ASN A 85 12.31 -11.12 9.78
N TYR A 86 12.85 -11.12 8.57
CA TYR A 86 12.10 -11.25 7.33
C TYR A 86 11.17 -12.48 7.28
N ASP A 87 11.62 -13.63 7.76
CA ASP A 87 10.81 -14.85 7.77
C ASP A 87 9.63 -14.76 8.76
N ALA A 88 9.83 -14.07 9.90
CA ALA A 88 8.77 -13.83 10.87
C ALA A 88 7.71 -12.85 10.32
N VAL A 89 8.13 -11.81 9.59
CA VAL A 89 7.21 -10.89 8.90
C VAL A 89 6.42 -11.63 7.83
N ARG A 90 7.08 -12.49 7.03
CA ARG A 90 6.41 -13.32 6.03
C ARG A 90 5.38 -14.25 6.66
N GLN A 91 5.70 -14.88 7.79
CA GLN A 91 4.78 -15.74 8.53
C GLN A 91 3.57 -14.95 9.07
N TYR A 92 3.79 -13.75 9.59
CA TYR A 92 2.72 -12.86 10.02
C TYR A 92 1.78 -12.47 8.86
N HIS A 93 2.32 -12.15 7.68
CA HIS A 93 1.49 -11.88 6.50
C HIS A 93 0.70 -13.11 6.03
N LYS A 94 1.23 -14.33 6.21
CA LYS A 94 0.47 -15.57 5.96
C LYS A 94 -0.70 -15.72 6.92
N GLU A 95 -0.52 -15.38 8.20
CA GLU A 95 -1.59 -15.39 9.21
C GLU A 95 -2.66 -14.34 8.94
N MET A 96 -2.27 -13.20 8.36
CA MET A 96 -3.19 -12.19 7.84
C MET A 96 -3.93 -12.63 6.55
N ASN A 97 -3.55 -13.76 5.96
CA ASN A 97 -4.09 -14.28 4.71
C ASN A 97 -4.01 -13.27 3.55
N CYS A 98 -2.89 -12.55 3.45
CA CYS A 98 -2.66 -11.55 2.38
C CYS A 98 -1.49 -11.89 1.46
N VAL A 99 -0.76 -13.00 1.68
CA VAL A 99 0.30 -13.42 0.75
C VAL A 99 -0.32 -13.98 -0.52
N CYS A 100 -0.05 -13.34 -1.66
CA CYS A 100 -0.58 -13.74 -2.96
C CYS A 100 0.45 -14.46 -3.86
N PHE A 101 1.76 -14.25 -3.62
CA PHE A 101 2.83 -14.89 -4.38
C PHE A 101 4.13 -14.98 -3.56
N GLU A 102 4.90 -16.06 -3.71
CA GLU A 102 6.20 -16.23 -3.06
C GLU A 102 7.27 -16.69 -4.05
N ASN A 103 8.45 -16.05 -4.03
CA ASN A 103 9.63 -16.52 -4.75
C ASN A 103 10.85 -16.51 -3.83
N THR A 104 11.04 -17.63 -3.12
CA THR A 104 12.13 -17.81 -2.16
C THR A 104 13.51 -17.79 -2.81
N ALA A 105 13.63 -18.21 -4.08
CA ALA A 105 14.89 -18.18 -4.82
C ALA A 105 15.36 -16.74 -5.10
N MET A 106 14.42 -15.81 -5.34
CA MET A 106 14.71 -14.39 -5.50
C MET A 106 14.73 -13.62 -4.17
N GLY A 107 14.33 -14.26 -3.06
CA GLY A 107 14.29 -13.64 -1.74
C GLY A 107 13.16 -12.63 -1.55
N LEU A 108 12.05 -12.77 -2.29
CA LEU A 108 10.91 -11.86 -2.29
C LEU A 108 9.57 -12.60 -2.12
N TYR A 109 8.54 -11.87 -1.71
CA TYR A 109 7.15 -12.29 -1.81
C TYR A 109 6.25 -11.08 -2.02
N PHE A 110 5.00 -11.32 -2.39
CA PHE A 110 4.00 -10.28 -2.56
C PHE A 110 2.84 -10.50 -1.61
N ILE A 111 2.28 -9.39 -1.16
CA ILE A 111 0.97 -9.35 -0.52
C ILE A 111 -0.01 -8.60 -1.42
N ASN A 112 -1.29 -8.92 -1.34
CA ASN A 112 -2.36 -8.07 -1.87
C ASN A 112 -3.02 -7.29 -0.73
N ASP A 113 -3.33 -6.03 -1.00
CA ASP A 113 -4.19 -5.26 -0.11
C ASP A 113 -5.67 -5.69 -0.24
N PRO A 114 -6.59 -5.14 0.56
CA PRO A 114 -8.00 -5.53 0.53
C PRO A 114 -8.74 -5.24 -0.78
N ASP A 115 -8.15 -4.46 -1.68
CA ASP A 115 -8.67 -4.07 -2.99
C ASP A 115 -7.79 -4.64 -4.13
N ASP A 116 -7.01 -5.68 -3.81
CA ASP A 116 -6.15 -6.47 -4.71
C ASP A 116 -4.92 -5.75 -5.29
N TYR A 117 -4.50 -4.61 -4.73
CA TYR A 117 -3.22 -4.00 -5.13
C TYR A 117 -2.05 -4.83 -4.63
N TRP A 118 -1.16 -5.21 -5.54
CA TRP A 118 0.03 -6.00 -5.20
C TRP A 118 1.13 -5.12 -4.60
N ILE A 119 1.75 -5.64 -3.55
CA ILE A 119 2.83 -5.00 -2.82
C ILE A 119 3.98 -5.99 -2.68
N GLU A 120 5.13 -5.64 -3.24
CA GLU A 120 6.36 -6.42 -3.12
C GLU A 120 7.00 -6.20 -1.76
N ILE A 121 7.38 -7.29 -1.11
CA ILE A 121 8.09 -7.27 0.18
C ILE A 121 9.49 -7.81 -0.02
N LEU A 122 10.47 -7.01 0.42
CA LEU A 122 11.89 -7.32 0.40
C LEU A 122 12.49 -7.20 1.80
N PRO A 123 13.58 -7.92 2.10
CA PRO A 123 14.34 -7.62 3.31
C PRO A 123 15.04 -6.25 3.18
N GLN A 124 15.27 -5.60 4.31
CA GLN A 124 16.15 -4.42 4.38
C GLN A 124 17.54 -4.75 3.81
N LYS A 125 18.14 -3.81 3.06
CA LYS A 125 19.52 -3.98 2.59
C LYS A 125 20.46 -3.96 3.79
N GLN A 126 21.34 -4.95 3.86
CA GLN A 126 22.48 -4.94 4.78
C GLN A 126 23.49 -3.87 4.38
#